data_AF-A0A8H5AQH6-F1
#
_entry.id   AF-A0A8H5AQH6-F1
#
_cell.length_a   1.000
_cell.length_b   1.000
_cell.length_c   1.000
_cell.angle_alpha   90.00
_cell.angle_beta   90.00
_cell.angle_gamma   90.00
#
_symmetry.space_group_name_H-M   'P 1'
#
loop_
_entity.id
_entity.type
_entity.pdbx_description
1 polymer ?
#
loop_
_entity_poly.entity_id
_entity_poly.type
_entity_poly.pdbx_seq_one_letter_code
_entity_poly.pdbx_strand_id
1 'polypeptide(L)'
;MSKYGLRDPSEVNPFDEKARRQWLSAYLEADGRYVEKLLSERYRSAVNAVGAKVHEKAKDQGHEAHDVGKVFFEYLVDRTVWWDCYKHVAKLGQAPAWPWQDIPGSTDMSEGSSLRYRTWRLENNLPVPEDLVADPTARPAQQAHVAPPVPVRQATDAQGQGSAGRESSLTAIKKMSGLADSVFAHNKAADASRAQAAKEKKEKKEK
;
A
#
# COMPACT_ATOMS: atom_id res chain seq x y z
N MET A 1 -27.58 4.76 13.29
CA MET A 1 -27.95 4.43 11.89
C MET A 1 -27.04 5.23 10.99
N SER A 2 -26.46 4.60 9.95
CA SER A 2 -25.61 5.31 9.00
C SER A 2 -26.43 6.20 8.04
N LYS A 3 -25.74 7.09 7.31
CA LYS A 3 -26.30 8.04 6.33
C LYS A 3 -27.24 7.39 5.29
N TYR A 4 -27.05 6.11 4.99
CA TYR A 4 -27.73 5.39 3.91
C TYR A 4 -28.44 4.09 4.35
N GLY A 5 -28.66 3.89 5.65
CA GLY A 5 -29.20 2.63 6.17
C GLY A 5 -28.25 1.43 6.07
N LEU A 6 -27.06 1.63 5.49
CA LEU A 6 -25.94 0.67 5.48
C LEU A 6 -25.50 0.35 6.92
N ARG A 7 -24.84 -0.80 7.08
CA ARG A 7 -24.14 -1.19 8.31
C ARG A 7 -23.19 -0.07 8.76
N ASP A 8 -23.10 0.17 10.07
CA ASP A 8 -22.19 1.18 10.59
C ASP A 8 -20.73 0.76 10.33
N PRO A 9 -19.85 1.66 9.84
CA PRO A 9 -18.46 1.31 9.56
C PRO A 9 -17.69 0.87 10.81
N SER A 10 -18.10 1.29 12.01
CA SER A 10 -17.49 0.82 13.26
C SER A 10 -17.71 -0.67 13.55
N GLU A 11 -18.72 -1.30 12.91
CA GLU A 11 -18.95 -2.74 12.99
C GLU A 11 -18.16 -3.55 11.94
N VAL A 12 -17.49 -2.88 11.00
CA VAL A 12 -16.67 -3.48 9.95
C VAL A 12 -15.22 -3.48 10.41
N ASN A 13 -14.60 -4.66 10.48
CA ASN A 13 -13.18 -4.78 10.79
C ASN A 13 -12.35 -3.97 9.76
N PRO A 14 -11.63 -2.89 10.16
CA PRO A 14 -10.86 -2.06 9.24
C PRO A 14 -9.69 -2.81 8.59
N PHE A 15 -9.28 -3.95 9.12
CA PHE A 15 -8.12 -4.69 8.67
C PHE A 15 -8.49 -5.80 7.66
N ASP A 16 -9.70 -6.37 7.76
CA ASP A 16 -10.25 -7.27 6.74
C ASP A 16 -10.47 -6.51 5.42
N GLU A 17 -9.60 -6.78 4.45
CA GLU A 17 -9.62 -6.21 3.10
C GLU A 17 -10.94 -6.46 2.36
N LYS A 18 -11.56 -7.64 2.53
CA LYS A 18 -12.78 -8.01 1.84
C LYS A 18 -13.98 -7.28 2.44
N ALA A 19 -14.11 -7.29 3.77
CA ALA A 19 -15.19 -6.59 4.46
C ALA A 19 -15.10 -5.07 4.25
N ARG A 20 -13.89 -4.50 4.32
CA ARG A 20 -13.63 -3.07 4.04
C ARG A 20 -14.02 -2.70 2.62
N ARG A 21 -13.63 -3.47 1.60
CA ARG A 21 -14.00 -3.21 0.19
C ARG A 21 -15.49 -3.41 -0.08
N GLN A 22 -16.13 -4.41 0.52
CA GLN A 22 -17.58 -4.62 0.40
C GLN A 22 -18.36 -3.40 0.95
N TRP A 23 -17.97 -2.87 2.12
CA TRP A 23 -18.58 -1.66 2.66
C TRP A 23 -18.33 -0.43 1.77
N LEU A 24 -17.11 -0.28 1.24
CA LEU A 24 -16.76 0.84 0.34
C LEU A 24 -17.58 0.82 -0.97
N SER A 25 -17.76 -0.34 -1.60
CA SER A 25 -18.63 -0.47 -2.79
C SER A 25 -20.07 -0.09 -2.45
N ALA A 26 -20.65 -0.67 -1.40
CA ALA A 26 -22.04 -0.38 -0.99
C ALA A 26 -22.27 1.09 -0.62
N TYR A 27 -21.28 1.75 0.01
CA TYR A 27 -21.34 3.19 0.27
C TYR A 27 -21.28 4.01 -1.03
N LEU A 28 -20.38 3.67 -1.96
CA LEU A 28 -20.28 4.35 -3.25
C LEU A 28 -21.53 4.13 -4.12
N GLU A 29 -22.19 2.97 -4.03
CA GLU A 29 -23.46 2.68 -4.69
C GLU A 29 -24.57 3.59 -4.13
N ALA A 30 -24.73 3.64 -2.80
CA ALA A 30 -25.74 4.47 -2.14
C ALA A 30 -25.49 5.99 -2.28
N ASP A 31 -24.23 6.42 -2.39
CA ASP A 31 -23.83 7.82 -2.64
C ASP A 31 -23.88 8.19 -4.14
N GLY A 32 -24.28 7.27 -5.02
CA GLY A 32 -24.44 7.50 -6.47
C GLY A 32 -23.13 7.65 -7.25
N ARG A 33 -22.02 7.11 -6.72
CA ARG A 33 -20.64 7.24 -7.26
C ARG A 33 -20.03 5.94 -7.77
N TYR A 34 -20.69 4.80 -7.56
CA TYR A 34 -20.19 3.52 -8.03
C TYR A 34 -20.28 3.41 -9.55
N VAL A 35 -19.12 3.32 -10.19
CA VAL A 35 -18.97 3.01 -11.61
C VAL A 35 -17.79 2.04 -11.68
N GLU A 36 -18.05 0.75 -11.88
CA GLU A 36 -17.09 -0.34 -11.73
C GLU A 36 -15.76 -0.05 -12.46
N LYS A 37 -15.80 0.28 -13.75
CA LYS A 37 -14.61 0.62 -14.55
C LYS A 37 -13.79 1.76 -13.93
N LEU A 38 -14.44 2.85 -13.52
CA LEU A 38 -13.78 4.01 -12.92
C LEU A 38 -13.19 3.66 -11.54
N LEU A 39 -13.87 2.80 -10.79
CA LEU A 39 -13.37 2.29 -9.50
C LEU A 39 -12.14 1.39 -9.69
N SER A 40 -12.14 0.52 -10.70
CA SER A 40 -10.97 -0.29 -11.09
C SER A 40 -9.79 0.58 -11.54
N GLU A 41 -10.04 1.62 -12.33
CA GLU A 41 -9.04 2.60 -12.74
C GLU A 41 -8.45 3.37 -11.54
N ARG A 42 -9.30 3.77 -10.58
CA ARG A 42 -8.86 4.34 -9.29
C ARG A 42 -8.01 3.37 -8.50
N TYR A 43 -8.38 2.09 -8.40
CA TYR A 43 -7.59 1.08 -7.71
C TYR A 43 -6.18 0.93 -8.32
N ARG A 44 -6.07 0.86 -9.65
CA ARG A 44 -4.77 0.82 -10.35
C ARG A 44 -3.93 2.08 -10.11
N SER A 45 -4.56 3.25 -10.08
CA SER A 45 -3.90 4.53 -9.76
C SER A 45 -3.44 4.58 -8.30
N ALA A 46 -4.26 4.12 -7.37
CA ALA A 46 -3.97 4.06 -5.95
C ALA A 46 -2.82 3.10 -5.60
N VAL A 47 -2.76 1.90 -6.21
CA VAL A 47 -1.62 0.98 -6.06
C VAL A 47 -0.32 1.67 -6.48
N ASN A 48 -0.32 2.41 -7.60
CA ASN A 48 0.86 3.14 -8.05
C ASN A 48 1.26 4.29 -7.10
N ALA A 49 0.29 5.09 -6.63
CA ALA A 49 0.55 6.19 -5.72
C ALA A 49 1.03 5.72 -4.34
N VAL A 50 0.46 4.64 -3.80
CA VAL A 50 0.86 4.05 -2.51
C VAL A 50 2.21 3.33 -2.64
N GLY A 51 2.44 2.58 -3.72
CA GLY A 51 3.71 1.92 -4.01
C GLY A 51 4.89 2.90 -4.03
N ALA A 52 4.77 3.96 -4.83
CA ALA A 52 5.77 5.02 -4.89
C ALA A 52 6.04 5.63 -3.52
N LYS A 53 4.98 6.06 -2.82
CA LYS A 53 5.09 6.74 -1.53
C LYS A 53 5.67 5.88 -0.41
N VAL A 54 5.36 4.57 -0.38
CA VAL A 54 5.94 3.66 0.62
C VAL A 54 7.42 3.39 0.32
N HIS A 55 7.78 3.29 -0.96
CA HIS A 55 9.17 3.16 -1.40
C HIS A 55 10.01 4.43 -1.11
N GLU A 56 9.47 5.62 -1.38
CA GLU A 56 10.09 6.92 -1.07
C GLU A 56 10.30 7.09 0.44
N LYS A 57 9.27 6.89 1.25
CA LYS A 57 9.37 7.02 2.72
C LYS A 57 10.38 6.06 3.35
N ALA A 58 10.55 4.85 2.80
CA ALA A 58 11.58 3.93 3.29
C ALA A 58 12.99 4.50 3.07
N LYS A 59 13.24 5.06 1.87
CA LYS A 59 14.51 5.73 1.52
C LYS A 59 14.79 6.94 2.41
N ASP A 60 13.78 7.76 2.70
CA ASP A 60 13.87 8.88 3.66
C ASP A 60 14.23 8.39 5.09
N GLN A 61 13.87 7.14 5.41
CA GLN A 61 14.19 6.45 6.67
C GLN A 61 15.45 5.58 6.56
N GLY A 62 16.31 5.81 5.57
CA GLY A 62 17.63 5.21 5.44
C GLY A 62 17.65 3.72 5.09
N HIS A 63 16.54 3.15 4.63
CA HIS A 63 16.43 1.74 4.27
C HIS A 63 15.65 1.55 2.96
N GLU A 64 15.62 0.32 2.43
CA GLU A 64 14.75 -0.03 1.32
C GLU A 64 13.63 -0.96 1.78
N ALA A 65 12.37 -0.53 1.62
CA ALA A 65 11.22 -1.39 1.84
C ALA A 65 11.12 -2.40 0.69
N HIS A 66 11.91 -3.47 0.76
CA HIS A 66 11.87 -4.58 -0.19
C HIS A 66 10.52 -5.34 -0.14
N ASP A 67 9.85 -5.32 1.01
CA ASP A 67 8.54 -5.91 1.24
C ASP A 67 7.71 -5.02 2.20
N VAL A 68 6.38 -5.18 2.16
CA VAL A 68 5.40 -4.39 2.91
C VAL A 68 4.20 -5.28 3.27
N GLY A 69 3.76 -5.25 4.52
CA GLY A 69 2.64 -6.06 5.02
C GLY A 69 1.35 -5.86 4.23
N LYS A 70 0.71 -6.97 3.85
CA LYS A 70 -0.55 -7.02 3.07
C LYS A 70 -1.62 -6.09 3.62
N VAL A 71 -1.93 -6.22 4.91
CA VAL A 71 -3.00 -5.45 5.58
C VAL A 71 -2.74 -3.95 5.47
N PHE A 72 -1.50 -3.51 5.73
CA PHE A 72 -1.09 -2.11 5.66
C PHE A 72 -1.17 -1.55 4.24
N PHE A 73 -0.65 -2.27 3.25
CA PHE A 73 -0.65 -1.81 1.86
C PHE A 73 -2.08 -1.68 1.30
N GLU A 74 -2.91 -2.72 1.44
CA GLU A 74 -4.27 -2.70 0.90
C GLU A 74 -5.17 -1.69 1.64
N TYR A 75 -4.96 -1.46 2.94
CA TYR A 75 -5.62 -0.37 3.67
C TYR A 75 -5.26 1.01 3.11
N LEU A 76 -3.97 1.27 2.82
CA LEU A 76 -3.55 2.54 2.22
C LEU A 76 -4.07 2.71 0.79
N VAL A 77 -4.16 1.64 0.00
CA VAL A 77 -4.77 1.64 -1.33
C VAL A 77 -6.26 2.00 -1.24
N ASP A 78 -7.03 1.32 -0.37
CA ASP A 78 -8.46 1.56 -0.21
C ASP A 78 -8.75 2.98 0.29
N ARG A 79 -7.95 3.48 1.24
CA ARG A 79 -8.00 4.86 1.71
C ARG A 79 -7.69 5.85 0.59
N THR A 80 -6.72 5.56 -0.27
CA THR A 80 -6.39 6.42 -1.42
C THR A 80 -7.53 6.47 -2.44
N VAL A 81 -8.19 5.33 -2.71
CA VAL A 81 -9.37 5.27 -3.58
C VAL A 81 -10.55 6.09 -3.04
N TRP A 82 -10.84 6.02 -1.73
CA TRP A 82 -11.87 6.85 -1.10
C TRP A 82 -11.61 8.34 -1.31
N TRP A 83 -10.39 8.80 -1.04
CA TRP A 83 -10.04 10.21 -1.22
C TRP A 83 -10.12 10.64 -2.70
N ASP A 84 -9.82 9.75 -3.66
CA ASP A 84 -10.04 10.04 -5.08
C ASP A 84 -11.52 10.18 -5.46
N CYS A 85 -12.39 9.30 -4.96
CA CYS A 85 -13.85 9.35 -5.17
C CYS A 85 -14.47 10.69 -4.73
N TYR A 86 -13.86 11.35 -3.74
CA TYR A 86 -14.36 12.58 -3.13
C TYR A 86 -13.53 13.84 -3.40
N LYS A 87 -12.37 13.76 -4.08
CA LYS A 87 -11.43 14.89 -4.30
C LYS A 87 -12.06 16.16 -4.90
N HIS A 88 -13.12 16.02 -5.68
CA HIS A 88 -13.84 17.15 -6.29
C HIS A 88 -14.76 17.87 -5.30
N VAL A 89 -15.43 17.13 -4.41
CA VAL A 89 -16.34 17.70 -3.38
C VAL A 89 -15.62 18.02 -2.07
N ALA A 90 -14.41 17.49 -1.85
CA ALA A 90 -13.53 17.87 -0.75
C ALA A 90 -13.24 19.38 -0.74
N LYS A 91 -13.06 19.98 -1.91
CA LYS A 91 -12.90 21.44 -2.08
C LYS A 91 -14.12 22.26 -1.65
N LEU A 92 -15.29 21.64 -1.53
CA LEU A 92 -16.55 22.25 -1.13
C LEU A 92 -16.91 21.93 0.33
N GLY A 93 -16.01 21.26 1.09
CA GLY A 93 -16.29 20.78 2.44
C GLY A 93 -17.28 19.61 2.52
N GLN A 94 -17.66 19.02 1.38
CA GLN A 94 -18.73 18.01 1.27
C GLN A 94 -18.21 16.56 1.15
N ALA A 95 -16.90 16.35 1.24
CA ALA A 95 -16.35 14.99 1.26
C ALA A 95 -16.63 14.30 2.60
N PRO A 96 -17.21 13.09 2.62
CA PRO A 96 -17.30 12.31 3.84
C PRO A 96 -15.90 11.89 4.30
N ALA A 97 -15.67 11.95 5.62
CA ALA A 97 -14.43 11.49 6.22
C ALA A 97 -14.16 10.01 5.93
N TRP A 98 -12.90 9.61 5.86
CA TRP A 98 -12.53 8.19 5.82
C TRP A 98 -13.06 7.49 7.09
N PRO A 99 -13.80 6.37 7.00
CA PRO A 99 -14.59 5.90 8.13
C PRO A 99 -13.78 5.37 9.33
N TRP A 100 -12.60 4.81 9.07
CA TRP A 100 -11.81 4.09 10.07
C TRP A 100 -10.58 4.89 10.51
N GLN A 101 -10.51 5.26 11.79
CA GLN A 101 -9.37 6.01 12.33
C GLN A 101 -8.19 5.09 12.69
N ASP A 102 -8.45 3.82 13.02
CA ASP A 102 -7.41 2.81 13.19
C ASP A 102 -6.71 2.50 11.88
N ILE A 103 -5.37 2.38 11.95
CA ILE A 103 -4.48 2.13 10.82
C ILE A 103 -3.63 0.89 11.16
N PRO A 104 -3.38 -0.05 10.22
CA PRO A 104 -2.51 -1.20 10.46
C PRO A 104 -1.08 -0.76 10.79
N GLY A 105 -0.33 -1.59 11.52
CA GLY A 105 1.09 -1.35 11.73
C GLY A 105 1.87 -1.48 10.42
N SER A 106 2.77 -0.54 10.11
CA SER A 106 3.53 -0.59 8.85
C SER A 106 4.55 -1.73 8.78
N THR A 107 4.85 -2.35 9.92
CA THR A 107 5.70 -3.54 10.07
C THR A 107 4.90 -4.82 10.36
N ASP A 108 3.57 -4.78 10.22
CA ASP A 108 2.70 -5.94 10.47
C ASP A 108 2.71 -6.90 9.27
N MET A 109 3.46 -7.98 9.41
CA MET A 109 3.58 -9.06 8.43
C MET A 109 2.71 -10.28 8.79
N SER A 110 1.69 -10.14 9.65
CA SER A 110 0.89 -11.27 10.14
C SER A 110 0.05 -11.97 9.05
N GLU A 111 -0.47 -11.23 8.07
CA GLU A 111 -1.03 -11.78 6.82
C GLU A 111 0.00 -11.89 5.67
N GLY A 112 1.29 -11.76 5.98
CA GLY A 112 2.39 -11.80 5.02
C GLY A 112 2.50 -10.58 4.11
N SER A 113 3.27 -10.76 3.04
CA SER A 113 3.67 -9.76 2.03
C SER A 113 2.52 -9.27 1.15
N SER A 114 2.48 -7.97 0.82
CA SER A 114 1.58 -7.47 -0.21
C SER A 114 2.06 -7.90 -1.61
N LEU A 115 1.37 -8.86 -2.20
CA LEU A 115 1.59 -9.25 -3.60
C LEU A 115 1.45 -8.06 -4.56
N ARG A 116 0.55 -7.11 -4.29
CA ARG A 116 0.38 -5.89 -5.10
C ARG A 116 1.57 -4.95 -5.01
N TYR A 117 2.17 -4.79 -3.82
CA TYR A 117 3.42 -4.04 -3.69
C TYR A 117 4.59 -4.77 -4.39
N ARG A 118 4.67 -6.10 -4.26
CA ARG A 118 5.66 -6.94 -4.96
C ARG A 118 5.55 -6.79 -6.49
N THR A 119 4.34 -6.87 -7.05
CA THR A 119 4.08 -6.60 -8.48
C THR A 119 4.45 -5.16 -8.86
N TRP A 120 4.04 -4.16 -8.08
CA TRP A 120 4.38 -2.76 -8.35
C TRP A 120 5.91 -2.52 -8.37
N ARG A 121 6.68 -3.16 -7.48
CA ARG A 121 8.16 -3.10 -7.50
C ARG A 121 8.72 -3.66 -8.81
N LEU A 122 8.22 -4.82 -9.29
CA LEU A 122 8.61 -5.40 -10.57
C LEU A 122 8.26 -4.47 -11.76
N GLU A 123 7.03 -3.94 -11.80
CA GLU A 123 6.59 -2.97 -12.83
C GLU A 123 7.45 -1.70 -12.88
N ASN A 124 8.09 -1.33 -11.77
CA ASN A 124 8.95 -0.15 -11.65
C ASN A 124 10.46 -0.47 -11.69
N ASN A 125 10.85 -1.70 -12.06
CA ASN A 125 12.24 -2.17 -12.14
C ASN A 125 13.01 -2.08 -10.80
N LEU A 126 12.31 -2.26 -9.68
CA LEU A 126 12.88 -2.26 -8.33
C LEU A 126 13.16 -3.70 -7.87
N PRO A 127 14.27 -3.95 -7.13
CA PRO A 127 14.65 -5.31 -6.72
C PRO A 127 13.61 -5.92 -5.78
N VAL A 128 13.32 -7.21 -5.94
CA VAL A 128 12.38 -7.95 -5.08
C VAL A 128 13.11 -9.15 -4.49
N PRO A 129 13.01 -9.43 -3.18
CA PRO A 129 13.63 -10.60 -2.58
C PRO A 129 13.09 -11.88 -3.22
N GLU A 130 13.97 -12.75 -3.69
CA GLU A 130 13.58 -14.02 -4.33
C GLU A 130 13.01 -15.03 -3.32
N ASP A 131 13.34 -14.86 -2.03
CA ASP A 131 12.89 -15.72 -0.95
C ASP A 131 11.36 -15.87 -0.88
N LEU A 132 10.96 -17.09 -0.53
CA LEU A 132 9.59 -17.58 -0.37
C LEU A 132 8.72 -17.61 -1.64
N VAL A 133 9.32 -17.70 -2.83
CA VAL A 133 8.77 -18.64 -3.82
C VAL A 133 9.10 -20.05 -3.32
N ALA A 134 8.15 -20.69 -2.63
CA ALA A 134 8.28 -22.09 -2.25
C ALA A 134 8.18 -22.96 -3.51
N ASP A 135 9.32 -23.33 -4.09
CA ASP A 135 9.39 -24.19 -5.28
C ASP A 135 8.74 -25.56 -4.98
N PRO A 136 7.62 -25.93 -5.61
CA PRO A 136 7.00 -27.24 -5.43
C PRO A 136 7.83 -28.38 -6.05
N THR A 137 8.91 -28.05 -6.77
CA THR A 137 9.82 -28.97 -7.44
C THR A 137 11.04 -29.35 -6.60
N ALA A 138 11.19 -28.80 -5.39
CA ALA A 138 12.32 -28.98 -4.47
C ALA A 138 12.46 -30.41 -3.93
N ARG A 139 12.88 -31.33 -4.81
CA ARG A 139 13.15 -32.74 -4.53
C ARG A 139 14.48 -32.85 -3.76
N PRO A 140 14.54 -33.54 -2.60
CA PRO A 140 15.77 -33.65 -1.82
C PRO A 140 16.79 -34.51 -2.57
N ALA A 141 17.84 -33.87 -3.13
CA ALA A 141 18.90 -34.52 -3.87
C ALA A 141 20.24 -34.45 -3.10
N GLN A 142 20.96 -35.57 -3.09
CA GLN A 142 22.14 -35.80 -2.25
C GLN A 142 23.42 -35.15 -2.82
N GLN A 143 24.48 -35.12 -2.01
CA GLN A 143 25.79 -34.54 -2.32
C GLN A 143 26.47 -35.19 -3.55
N ALA A 144 26.94 -34.38 -4.52
CA ALA A 144 27.77 -34.86 -5.64
C ALA A 144 28.69 -33.77 -6.27
N HIS A 145 29.95 -33.74 -5.81
CA HIS A 145 31.20 -33.47 -6.55
C HIS A 145 31.40 -32.26 -7.52
N VAL A 146 32.35 -31.39 -7.14
CA VAL A 146 33.24 -30.48 -7.93
C VAL A 146 33.69 -31.05 -9.29
N ALA A 147 33.94 -30.34 -10.41
CA ALA A 147 33.72 -28.95 -10.92
C ALA A 147 34.07 -28.99 -12.47
N PRO A 148 34.65 -28.02 -13.26
CA PRO A 148 35.10 -26.61 -13.09
C PRO A 148 34.44 -25.61 -14.12
N PRO A 149 34.89 -24.32 -14.27
CA PRO A 149 34.14 -23.29 -15.04
C PRO A 149 34.83 -22.72 -16.32
N VAL A 150 34.23 -21.63 -16.86
CA VAL A 150 34.62 -20.66 -17.95
C VAL A 150 34.58 -21.13 -19.42
N PRO A 151 34.37 -20.23 -20.43
CA PRO A 151 34.37 -18.75 -20.41
C PRO A 151 33.13 -18.01 -20.97
N VAL A 152 33.15 -16.68 -20.77
CA VAL A 152 32.14 -15.67 -21.14
C VAL A 152 32.19 -15.28 -22.64
N ARG A 153 31.06 -14.83 -23.21
CA ARG A 153 31.03 -13.91 -24.36
C ARG A 153 29.99 -12.80 -24.16
N GLN A 154 30.32 -11.59 -24.65
CA GLN A 154 29.47 -10.40 -24.62
C GLN A 154 28.48 -10.35 -25.80
N ALA A 155 27.44 -9.54 -25.66
CA ALA A 155 26.69 -8.93 -26.77
C ALA A 155 26.50 -7.44 -26.46
N THR A 156 26.43 -6.60 -27.49
CA THR A 156 26.52 -5.12 -27.40
C THR A 156 25.22 -4.42 -27.81
N ASP A 157 24.98 -3.27 -27.18
CA ASP A 157 24.27 -2.08 -27.67
C ASP A 157 22.97 -2.22 -28.48
N ALA A 158 21.89 -1.66 -27.92
CA ALA A 158 20.76 -1.14 -28.69
C ALA A 158 20.24 0.17 -28.05
N GLN A 159 20.35 1.28 -28.77
CA GLN A 159 20.02 2.63 -28.29
C GLN A 159 18.59 3.02 -28.74
N GLY A 160 17.74 3.50 -27.81
CA GLY A 160 16.34 3.85 -28.09
C GLY A 160 15.85 5.10 -27.35
N GLN A 161 15.09 5.95 -28.03
CA GLN A 161 14.67 7.29 -27.56
C GLN A 161 13.26 7.28 -26.92
N GLY A 162 12.96 8.21 -26.00
CA GLY A 162 11.62 8.28 -25.38
C GLY A 162 11.32 9.46 -24.44
N SER A 163 12.10 10.55 -24.47
CA SER A 163 11.97 11.65 -23.50
C SER A 163 10.84 12.65 -23.83
N ALA A 164 9.59 12.33 -23.47
CA ALA A 164 8.46 13.27 -23.54
C ALA A 164 7.40 13.11 -22.43
N GLY A 165 7.17 11.91 -21.90
CA GLY A 165 6.02 11.64 -21.01
C GLY A 165 6.16 11.97 -19.51
N ARG A 166 7.34 12.42 -19.04
CA ARG A 166 7.67 12.37 -17.60
C ARG A 166 7.12 13.54 -16.76
N GLU A 167 6.97 14.74 -17.32
CA GLU A 167 6.70 15.95 -16.54
C GLU A 167 5.23 16.10 -16.07
N SER A 168 4.27 15.61 -16.85
CA SER A 168 2.86 15.60 -16.45
C SER A 168 2.62 14.71 -15.22
N SER A 169 3.25 13.53 -15.18
CA SER A 169 3.16 12.59 -14.06
C SER A 169 3.74 13.18 -12.77
N LEU A 170 4.94 13.75 -12.81
CA LEU A 170 5.58 14.40 -11.65
C LEU A 170 4.73 15.53 -11.07
N THR A 171 4.08 16.33 -11.93
CA THR A 171 3.21 17.43 -11.51
C THR A 171 1.93 16.95 -10.82
N ALA A 172 1.40 15.78 -11.22
CA ALA A 172 0.27 15.13 -10.54
C ALA A 172 0.70 14.50 -9.20
N ILE A 173 1.81 13.75 -9.19
CA ILE A 173 2.39 13.13 -7.99
C ILE A 173 2.65 14.18 -6.90
N LYS A 174 3.29 15.31 -7.24
CA LYS A 174 3.62 16.39 -6.29
C LYS A 174 2.38 17.05 -5.68
N LYS A 175 1.23 17.06 -6.37
CA LYS A 175 -0.06 17.54 -5.84
C LYS A 175 -0.76 16.50 -4.95
N MET A 176 -0.51 15.21 -5.14
CA MET A 176 -0.99 14.17 -4.22
C MET A 176 -0.14 14.09 -2.95
N SER A 177 1.18 14.35 -3.05
CA SER A 177 2.12 14.30 -1.91
C SER A 177 1.62 15.12 -0.72
N GLY A 178 1.23 16.38 -0.91
CA GLY A 178 0.80 17.25 0.19
C GLY A 178 -0.49 16.80 0.91
N LEU A 179 -1.38 16.05 0.26
CA LEU A 179 -2.47 15.35 0.97
C LEU A 179 -1.97 14.09 1.69
N ALA A 180 -0.99 13.41 1.09
CA ALA A 180 -0.46 12.17 1.61
C ALA A 180 0.44 12.38 2.84
N ASP A 181 1.11 13.53 2.98
CA ASP A 181 1.89 13.91 4.17
C ASP A 181 1.00 14.00 5.42
N SER A 182 -0.19 14.60 5.29
CA SER A 182 -1.21 14.66 6.35
C SER A 182 -1.58 13.28 6.90
N VAL A 183 -1.68 12.27 6.02
CA VAL A 183 -1.95 10.87 6.39
C VAL A 183 -0.82 10.29 7.24
N PHE A 184 0.46 10.59 6.95
CA PHE A 184 1.58 10.09 7.76
C PHE A 184 1.85 10.92 9.02
N ALA A 185 1.51 12.21 9.05
CA ALA A 185 1.50 12.99 10.28
C ALA A 185 0.51 12.40 11.32
N HIS A 186 -0.70 12.02 10.88
CA HIS A 186 -1.67 11.34 11.75
C HIS A 186 -1.17 9.96 12.22
N ASN A 187 -0.54 9.16 11.35
CA ASN A 187 0.07 7.88 11.76
C ASN A 187 1.11 8.08 12.87
N LYS A 188 2.05 9.02 12.70
CA LYS A 188 3.10 9.28 13.69
C LYS A 188 2.54 9.68 15.06
N ALA A 189 1.43 10.42 15.09
CA ALA A 189 0.70 10.75 16.32
C ALA A 189 -0.03 9.53 16.93
N ALA A 190 -0.63 8.67 16.11
CA ALA A 190 -1.29 7.44 16.54
C ALA A 190 -0.29 6.43 17.12
N ASP A 191 0.84 6.17 16.44
CA ASP A 191 1.91 5.30 16.92
C ASP A 191 2.52 5.80 18.23
N ALA A 192 2.78 7.11 18.34
CA ALA A 192 3.26 7.72 19.58
C ALA A 192 2.26 7.53 20.74
N SER A 193 0.98 7.76 20.48
CA SER A 193 -0.11 7.55 21.46
C SER A 193 -0.22 6.08 21.89
N ARG A 194 -0.09 5.15 20.94
CA ARG A 194 -0.11 3.69 21.19
C ARG A 194 1.09 3.24 22.03
N ALA A 195 2.27 3.80 21.75
CA ALA A 195 3.49 3.56 22.53
C ALA A 195 3.42 4.16 23.96
N GLN A 196 2.77 5.31 24.14
CA GLN A 196 2.52 5.88 25.47
C GLN A 196 1.51 5.02 26.26
N ALA A 197 0.37 4.66 25.66
CA ALA A 197 -0.64 3.80 26.29
C ALA A 197 -0.09 2.39 26.65
N ALA A 198 0.87 1.87 25.88
CA ALA A 198 1.56 0.63 26.21
C ALA A 198 2.48 0.76 27.42
N LYS A 199 3.18 1.90 27.59
CA LYS A 199 4.02 2.19 28.76
C LYS A 199 3.19 2.36 30.03
N GLU A 200 2.12 3.15 29.98
CA GLU A 200 1.23 3.35 31.14
C GLU A 200 0.58 2.04 31.62
N LYS A 201 0.19 1.16 30.69
CA LYS A 201 -0.34 -0.19 31.01
C LYS A 201 0.70 -1.13 31.59
N LYS A 202 2.00 -0.92 31.35
CA LYS A 202 3.08 -1.68 31.99
C LYS A 202 3.35 -1.16 33.40
N GLU A 203 3.49 0.15 33.57
CA GLU A 203 3.77 0.76 34.87
C GLU A 203 2.63 0.53 35.89
N LYS A 204 1.37 0.54 35.45
CA LYS A 204 0.19 0.16 36.27
C LYS A 204 0.06 -1.35 36.54
N LYS A 205 1.05 -2.16 36.16
CA LYS A 205 1.13 -3.61 36.42
C LYS A 205 2.40 -4.01 37.17
N GLU A 206 3.26 -3.04 37.48
CA GLU A 206 4.50 -3.18 38.27
C GLU A 206 4.39 -2.36 39.60
N LYS A 207 3.15 -2.00 39.99
CA LYS A 207 2.72 -1.32 41.22
C LYS A 207 1.45 -2.00 41.73
#